data_AF-A0A0Q1BBA3-F1
#
_entry.id   AF-A0A0Q1BBA3-F1
#
_cell.length_a   1.000
_cell.length_b   1.000
_cell.length_c   1.000
_cell.angle_alpha   90.00
_cell.angle_beta   90.00
_cell.angle_gamma   90.00
#
_symmetry.space_group_name_H-M   'P 1'
#
loop_
_entity.id
_entity.type
_entity.pdbx_description
1 polymer ?
#
loop_
_entity_poly.entity_id
_entity_poly.type
_entity_poly.pdbx_seq_one_letter_code
_entity_poly.pdbx_strand_id
1 'polypeptide(L)' 'MKDNKRQAKTFGKAIRYFCLHCMGCSAREVKKCSATDCPLYPFRFGTNPNRKKKQISKEHLDKMNEARLKSENISENIQ' A
#
# COMPACT_ATOMS: atom_id res chain seq x y z
N MET A 1 3.92 24.61 0.80
CA MET A 1 2.89 23.55 0.88
C MET A 1 3.32 22.47 -0.09
N LYS A 2 3.92 21.37 0.41
CA LYS A 2 4.57 20.36 -0.45
C LYS A 2 3.54 19.60 -1.26
N ASP A 3 3.90 19.31 -2.50
CA ASP A 3 3.06 18.87 -3.60
C ASP A 3 1.98 17.87 -3.21
N ASN A 4 0.73 18.29 -3.42
CA ASN A 4 -0.46 17.45 -3.38
C ASN A 4 -0.50 16.54 -4.62
N LYS A 5 0.51 15.69 -4.76
CA LYS A 5 0.44 14.51 -5.62
C LYS A 5 -0.64 13.66 -4.98
N ARG A 6 -1.86 13.66 -5.53
CA ARG A 6 -2.97 12.79 -5.09
C ARG A 6 -2.42 11.37 -5.09
N GLN A 7 -1.89 10.90 -3.95
CA GLN A 7 -1.31 9.58 -3.85
C GLN A 7 -2.47 8.62 -4.04
N ALA A 8 -2.54 8.01 -5.21
CA ALA A 8 -3.47 6.95 -5.49
C ALA A 8 -3.16 5.82 -4.50
N LYS A 9 -3.91 5.77 -3.40
CA LYS A 9 -3.82 4.67 -2.45
C LYS A 9 -4.24 3.42 -3.21
N THR A 10 -3.39 2.40 -3.21
CA THR A 10 -3.82 1.09 -3.69
C THR A 10 -5.05 0.65 -2.90
N PHE A 11 -5.90 -0.18 -3.50
CA PHE A 11 -7.12 -0.70 -2.86
C PHE A 11 -6.88 -1.18 -1.41
N GLY A 12 -5.83 -1.97 -1.20
CA GLY A 12 -5.44 -2.44 0.14
C GLY A 12 -5.06 -1.30 1.09
N LYS A 13 -4.29 -0.30 0.64
CA LYS A 13 -3.95 0.87 1.47
C LYS A 13 -5.18 1.68 1.86
N ALA A 14 -6.17 1.81 0.98
CA ALA A 14 -7.43 2.49 1.27
C ALA A 14 -8.25 1.76 2.34
N ILE A 15 -8.43 0.44 2.21
CA ILE A 15 -9.13 -0.36 3.21
C ILE A 15 -8.40 -0.35 4.55
N ARG A 16 -7.07 -0.49 4.54
CA ARG A 16 -6.28 -0.43 5.78
C ARG A 16 -6.48 0.89 6.51
N TYR A 17 -6.50 2.00 5.77
CA TYR A 17 -6.76 3.33 6.32
C TYR A 17 -8.16 3.45 6.92
N PHE A 18 -9.17 2.91 6.24
CA PHE A 18 -10.53 2.82 6.79
C PHE A 18 -10.58 2.00 8.07
N CYS A 19 -9.98 0.81 8.09
CA CYS A 19 -9.96 -0.04 9.29
C CYS A 19 -9.22 0.61 10.46
N LEU A 20 -8.13 1.35 10.20
CA LEU A 20 -7.49 2.17 11.23
C LEU A 20 -8.49 3.16 11.81
N HIS A 21 -9.14 3.95 10.97
CA HIS A 21 -10.09 4.95 11.41
C HIS A 21 -11.25 4.34 12.22
N CYS A 22 -11.81 3.23 11.74
CA CYS A 22 -12.87 2.48 12.41
C CYS A 22 -12.47 1.99 13.81
N MET A 23 -11.22 1.55 13.99
CA MET A 23 -10.69 1.05 15.28
C MET A 23 -9.88 2.12 16.05
N GLY A 24 -10.29 3.38 15.97
CA GLY A 24 -9.69 4.47 16.75
C GLY A 24 -8.22 4.75 16.42
N CYS A 25 -7.86 4.62 15.14
CA CYS A 25 -6.49 4.73 14.62
C CYS A 25 -5.48 3.73 15.21
N SER A 26 -5.93 2.66 15.87
CA SER A 26 -5.06 1.66 16.50
C SER A 26 -4.86 0.42 15.63
N ALA A 27 -3.62 0.18 15.21
CA ALA A 27 -3.27 -1.06 14.50
C ALA A 27 -3.48 -2.33 15.35
N ARG A 28 -3.29 -2.22 16.67
CA ARG A 28 -3.51 -3.31 17.62
C ARG A 28 -4.98 -3.71 17.65
N GLU A 29 -5.87 -2.73 17.64
CA GLU A 29 -7.31 -2.98 17.68
C GLU A 29 -7.84 -3.50 16.34
N VAL A 30 -7.28 -3.06 15.19
CA VAL A 30 -7.55 -3.71 13.89
C VAL A 30 -7.18 -5.20 13.90
N LYS A 31 -6.09 -5.58 14.58
CA LYS A 31 -5.70 -6.99 14.72
C LYS A 31 -6.70 -7.78 15.58
N LYS A 32 -7.25 -7.15 16.63
CA LYS A 32 -8.21 -7.76 17.56
C LYS A 32 -9.67 -7.65 17.11
N CYS A 33 -9.96 -6.95 16.03
CA CYS A 33 -11.30 -6.81 15.48
C CYS A 33 -11.96 -8.19 15.33
N SER A 34 -13.14 -8.35 15.92
CA SER A 34 -13.92 -9.60 15.93
C SER A 34 -15.06 -9.61 14.91
N ALA A 35 -15.25 -8.54 14.13
CA ALA A 35 -16.30 -8.41 13.13
C ALA A 35 -16.00 -9.25 11.87
N THR A 36 -16.04 -10.57 11.99
CA THR A 36 -15.74 -11.52 10.89
C THR A 36 -16.71 -11.40 9.72
N ASP A 37 -17.94 -10.95 9.98
CA ASP A 37 -18.98 -10.73 8.96
C ASP A 37 -18.80 -9.39 8.22
N CYS A 38 -17.83 -8.56 8.62
CA CYS A 38 -17.53 -7.34 7.90
C CYS A 38 -16.97 -7.68 6.50
N PRO A 39 -17.52 -7.14 5.40
CA PRO A 39 -17.01 -7.38 4.05
C PRO A 39 -15.54 -6.99 3.85
N LEU A 40 -15.03 -6.06 4.68
CA LEU A 40 -13.64 -5.59 4.65
C LEU A 40 -12.71 -6.44 5.53
N TYR A 41 -13.23 -7.34 6.36
CA TYR A 41 -12.45 -8.14 7.31
C TYR A 41 -11.28 -8.90 6.67
N PRO A 42 -11.44 -9.57 5.50
CA PRO A 42 -10.33 -10.28 4.84
C PRO A 42 -9.21 -9.34 4.37
N PHE A 43 -9.53 -8.06 4.16
CA PHE A 43 -8.65 -7.05 3.57
C PHE A 43 -8.11 -6.06 4.61
N ARG A 44 -8.49 -6.18 5.89
CA ARG A 44 -8.22 -5.19 6.94
C ARG A 44 -6.74 -4.88 7.19
N PHE A 45 -5.84 -5.76 6.75
CA PHE A 45 -4.39 -5.57 6.81
C PHE A 45 -3.80 -4.92 5.55
N GLY A 46 -4.64 -4.48 4.61
CA GLY A 46 -4.24 -3.85 3.36
C GLY A 46 -3.62 -4.78 2.33
N THR A 47 -3.85 -6.07 2.48
CA THR A 47 -3.48 -7.10 1.50
C THR A 47 -4.75 -7.77 1.00
N ASN A 48 -4.79 -8.09 -0.29
CA ASN A 48 -5.87 -8.88 -0.87
C ASN A 48 -5.47 -10.36 -0.83
N PRO A 49 -6.12 -11.21 0.00
CA PRO A 49 -5.79 -12.62 0.11
C PRO A 49 -5.99 -13.39 -1.21
N ASN A 50 -6.88 -12.91 -2.09
CA ASN A 50 -7.17 -13.52 -3.38
C ASN A 50 -6.20 -13.07 -4.49
N ARG A 51 -5.23 -12.20 -4.20
CA ARG A 51 -4.30 -11.68 -5.20
C ARG A 51 -3.18 -12.70 -5.48
N LYS A 52 -3.22 -13.33 -6.65
CA LYS A 52 -2.14 -14.19 -7.15
C LYS A 52 -0.83 -13.38 -7.29
N LYS A 53 0.28 -13.93 -6.80
CA LYS A 53 1.62 -13.35 -7.05
C LYS A 53 1.96 -13.54 -8.53
N LYS A 54 2.39 -12.47 -9.19
CA LYS A 54 2.94 -12.57 -10.55
C LYS A 54 4.37 -13.06 -10.45
N GLN A 55 4.72 -14.06 -11.26
CA GLN A 55 6.12 -14.41 -11.47
C GLN A 55 6.72 -13.38 -12.42
N ILE A 56 7.83 -12.79 -12.02
CA ILE A 56 8.52 -11.74 -12.77
C ILE A 56 9.97 -12.17 -12.93
N SER A 57 10.55 -12.00 -14.12
CA SER A 57 11.96 -12.33 -14.32
C SER A 57 12.84 -11.39 -13.51
N LYS A 58 13.99 -11.90 -13.06
CA LYS A 58 14.98 -11.10 -12.34
C LYS A 58 15.41 -9.87 -13.16
N GLU A 59 15.68 -10.07 -14.44
CA GLU A 59 16.04 -8.99 -15.36
C GLU A 59 14.98 -7.89 -15.44
N HIS A 60 13.69 -8.24 -15.49
CA HIS A 60 12.61 -7.25 -15.52
C HIS A 60 12.51 -6.50 -14.18
N LEU A 61 12.68 -7.20 -13.04
CA LEU A 61 12.68 -6.58 -11.71
C LEU A 61 13.83 -5.57 -11.55
N ASP A 62 15.03 -5.93 -12.02
CA ASP A 62 16.22 -5.07 -11.96
C ASP A 62 16.00 -3.79 -12.79
N LYS A 63 15.44 -3.90 -14.00
CA LYS A 63 15.06 -2.74 -14.83
C LYS A 63 14.06 -1.81 -14.13
N MET A 64 13.06 -2.36 -13.44
CA MET A 64 12.09 -1.55 -12.68
C MET A 64 12.73 -0.81 -11.50
N ASN A 65 13.64 -1.49 -10.78
CA ASN A 65 14.35 -0.90 -9.64
C ASN A 65 15.29 0.22 -10.08
N GLU A 66 16.02 0.03 -11.18
CA GLU A 66 16.90 1.06 -11.75
C GLU A 66 16.10 2.31 -12.16
N ALA A 67 14.95 2.13 -12.83
CA ALA A 67 14.07 3.24 -13.20
C ALA A 67 13.56 4.03 -11.98
N ARG A 68 13.23 3.34 -10.88
CA ARG A 68 12.84 3.98 -9.61
C ARG A 68 13.98 4.84 -9.05
N LEU A 69 15.19 4.28 -8.95
CA LEU A 69 16.36 5.00 -8.42
C LEU A 69 16.69 6.23 -9.27
N LYS A 70 16.61 6.13 -10.61
CA LYS A 70 16.79 7.28 -11.50
C LYS A 70 15.76 8.38 -11.23
N SER A 71 14.49 8.02 -11.03
CA SER A 71 13.44 9.00 -10.73
C SER A 71 13.62 9.71 -9.39
N GLU A 72 14.20 9.04 -8.40
CA GLU A 72 14.52 9.60 -7.09
C GLU A 72 15.73 10.54 -7.19
N ASN A 73 16.79 10.12 -7.88
CA ASN A 73 17.99 10.94 -8.09
C ASN A 73 17.72 12.18 -8.96
N ILE A 74 16.82 12.10 -9.95
CA ILE A 74 16.42 13.27 -10.75
C ILE A 74 15.75 14.33 -9.86
N SER A 75 14.97 13.94 -8.85
CA SER A 75 14.33 14.90 -7.94
C SER A 75 15.30 15.60 -7.00
N GLU A 76 16.49 15.03 -6.76
CA GLU A 76 17.57 15.62 -5.97
C GLU A 76 18.49 16.52 -6.79
N ASN A 77 18.54 16.32 -8.12
CA ASN A 77 19.42 17.05 -9.03
C ASN A 77 18.75 18.24 -9.73
N ILE A 78 17.48 18.53 -9.43
CA ILE A 78 16.76 19.75 -9.89
C ILE A 78 16.81 20.78 -8.75
N GLN A 79 18.02 21.17 -8.36
CA GLN A 79 18.25 22.30 -7.46
C GLN A 79 18.85 23.47 -8.24
#